data_AF-A0A0P0WXH6-F1
#
_entry.id   AF-A0A0P0WXH6-F1
#
_cell.length_a   1.000
_cell.length_b   1.000
_cell.length_c   1.000
_cell.angle_alpha   90.00
_cell.angle_beta   90.00
_cell.angle_gamma   90.00
#
_symmetry.space_group_name_H-M   'P 1'
#
loop_
_entity.id
_entity.type
_entity.pdbx_description
1 polymer ?
#
loop_
_entity_poly.entity_id
_entity_poly.type
_entity_poly.pdbx_seq_one_letter_code
_entity_poly.pdbx_strand_id
1 'polypeptide(L)'
;TTGLCDCCDDCNSCCLTFFCPCVAFGLIAETLDRGSISCAIAGITYCWMRPSTVLPGMHTMYSWSYRQKLRATFGMAPEPCADCCLQLFCDRCSLSQMYRELKNRGVNPANGN
;
A
#
# COMPACT_ATOMS: atom_id res chain seq x y z
N THR A 1 -5.68 -14.57 1.14
CA THR A 1 -4.67 -13.59 1.58
C THR A 1 -3.34 -14.02 1.01
N THR A 2 -2.60 -13.12 0.37
CA THR A 2 -1.26 -13.43 -0.14
C THR A 2 -0.23 -13.29 0.99
N GLY A 3 0.75 -14.19 1.05
CA GLY A 3 1.74 -14.19 2.12
C GLY A 3 2.71 -13.01 1.99
N LEU A 4 3.24 -12.49 3.11
CA LEU A 4 4.23 -11.41 3.07
C LEU A 4 5.56 -11.82 2.41
N CYS A 5 5.83 -13.13 2.35
CA CYS A 5 6.96 -13.72 1.64
C CYS A 5 6.71 -13.98 0.15
N ASP A 6 5.50 -13.74 -0.37
CA ASP A 6 5.21 -13.81 -1.81
C ASP A 6 5.60 -12.52 -2.55
N CYS A 7 6.44 -11.65 -1.96
CA CYS A 7 6.97 -10.47 -2.64
C CYS A 7 7.68 -10.82 -3.96
N CYS A 8 8.18 -12.04 -4.10
CA CYS A 8 8.82 -12.53 -5.32
C CYS A 8 7.84 -13.08 -6.38
N ASP A 9 6.56 -13.27 -6.04
CA ASP A 9 5.55 -13.81 -6.95
C ASP A 9 5.11 -12.78 -8.00
N ASP A 10 5.07 -11.50 -7.61
CA ASP A 10 4.84 -10.36 -8.51
C ASP A 10 6.05 -9.43 -8.53
N CYS A 11 7.15 -9.87 -9.16
CA CYS A 11 8.37 -9.06 -9.35
C CYS A 11 8.09 -7.64 -9.87
N ASN A 12 7.07 -7.46 -10.72
CA ASN A 12 6.71 -6.13 -11.22
C ASN A 12 6.22 -5.19 -10.10
N SER A 13 5.33 -5.68 -9.23
CA SER A 13 4.83 -4.90 -8.08
C SER A 13 5.91 -4.68 -7.01
N CYS A 14 6.79 -5.68 -6.82
CA CYS A 14 7.95 -5.57 -5.94
C CYS A 14 8.93 -4.52 -6.44
N CYS A 15 9.28 -4.54 -7.73
CA CYS A 15 10.11 -3.51 -8.35
C CYS A 15 9.45 -2.13 -8.24
N LEU A 16 8.15 -2.00 -8.53
CA LEU A 16 7.46 -0.72 -8.44
C LEU A 16 7.47 -0.16 -7.01
N THR A 17 7.16 -0.99 -6.01
CA THR A 17 7.18 -0.59 -4.60
C THR A 17 8.59 -0.34 -4.08
N PHE A 18 9.60 -1.00 -4.64
CA PHE A 18 11.00 -0.83 -4.26
C PHE A 18 11.60 0.46 -4.83
N PHE A 19 11.47 0.68 -6.15
CA PHE A 19 12.00 1.85 -6.85
C PHE A 19 11.13 3.10 -6.65
N CYS A 20 9.81 2.94 -6.62
CA CYS A 20 8.84 4.03 -6.60
C CYS A 20 7.70 3.76 -5.59
N PRO A 21 7.99 3.67 -4.28
CA PRO A 21 6.97 3.39 -3.26
C PRO A 21 5.84 4.44 -3.27
N CYS A 22 6.16 5.70 -3.55
CA CYS A 22 5.17 6.78 -3.62
C CYS A 22 4.18 6.59 -4.78
N VAL A 23 4.63 6.08 -5.93
CA VAL A 23 3.75 5.78 -7.06
C VAL A 23 2.87 4.58 -6.73
N ALA A 24 3.45 3.50 -6.23
CA ALA A 24 2.68 2.31 -5.86
C ALA A 24 1.60 2.64 -4.81
N PHE A 25 1.94 3.43 -3.80
CA PHE A 25 0.99 3.92 -2.81
C PHE A 25 -0.06 4.84 -3.42
N GLY A 26 0.34 5.78 -4.27
CA GLY A 26 -0.57 6.71 -4.93
C GLY A 26 -1.64 5.99 -5.74
N LEU A 27 -1.25 4.95 -6.49
CA LEU A 27 -2.18 4.14 -7.28
C LEU A 27 -3.15 3.35 -6.38
N ILE A 28 -2.67 2.79 -5.27
CA ILE A 28 -3.52 2.11 -4.27
C ILE A 28 -4.53 3.09 -3.68
N ALA A 29 -4.08 4.29 -3.30
CA ALA A 29 -4.90 5.32 -2.69
C ALA A 29 -5.98 5.82 -3.65
N GLU A 30 -5.59 6.20 -4.87
CA GLU A 30 -6.53 6.64 -5.92
C GLU A 30 -7.60 5.59 -6.21
N THR A 31 -7.19 4.32 -6.28
CA THR A 31 -8.10 3.18 -6.46
C THR A 31 -9.11 3.07 -5.31
N LEU A 32 -8.66 3.23 -4.07
CA LEU A 32 -9.51 3.15 -2.88
C LEU A 32 -10.38 4.38 -2.67
N ASP A 33 -9.92 5.53 -3.12
CA ASP A 33 -10.63 6.80 -3.10
C ASP A 33 -11.58 7.00 -4.28
N ARG A 34 -11.66 6.03 -5.20
CA ARG A 34 -12.47 6.11 -6.43
C ARG A 34 -12.23 7.43 -7.18
N GLY A 35 -10.97 7.89 -7.24
CA GLY A 35 -10.59 9.15 -7.88
C GLY A 35 -10.74 10.41 -7.04
N SER A 36 -11.12 10.32 -5.75
CA SER A 36 -11.20 11.52 -4.87
C SER A 36 -9.82 12.12 -4.57
N ILE A 37 -8.78 11.27 -4.54
CA ILE A 37 -7.39 11.68 -4.35
C ILE A 37 -6.60 11.14 -5.55
N SER A 38 -5.95 12.01 -6.30
CA SER A 38 -5.12 11.59 -7.43
C SER A 38 -3.87 10.84 -6.94
N CYS A 39 -3.36 9.90 -7.75
CA CYS A 39 -2.12 9.19 -7.43
C CYS A 39 -0.97 10.16 -7.13
N ALA A 40 -0.91 11.31 -7.82
CA ALA A 40 0.08 12.34 -7.56
C ALA A 40 -0.07 12.92 -6.13
N ILE A 41 -1.27 13.30 -5.70
CA ILE A 41 -1.48 13.85 -4.35
C ILE A 41 -1.17 12.80 -3.28
N ALA A 42 -1.73 11.59 -3.40
CA ALA A 42 -1.49 10.53 -2.43
C ALA A 42 -0.01 10.11 -2.37
N GLY A 43 0.63 10.01 -3.54
CA GLY A 43 2.05 9.68 -3.66
C GLY A 43 2.94 10.78 -3.09
N ILE A 44 2.61 12.05 -3.35
CA ILE A 44 3.27 13.22 -2.75
C ILE A 44 3.11 13.12 -1.23
N THR A 45 1.89 13.03 -0.68
CA THR A 45 1.65 12.92 0.77
C THR A 45 2.47 11.80 1.41
N TYR A 46 2.50 10.61 0.80
CA TYR A 46 3.32 9.50 1.26
C TYR A 46 4.83 9.82 1.17
N CYS A 47 5.29 10.42 0.07
CA CYS A 47 6.67 10.88 -0.12
C CYS A 47 7.08 11.96 0.88
N TRP A 48 6.18 12.87 1.28
CA TRP A 48 6.43 13.91 2.30
C TRP A 48 6.52 13.33 3.71
N MET A 49 5.80 12.23 3.98
CA MET A 49 5.87 11.51 5.26
C MET A 49 7.13 10.63 5.39
N ARG A 50 7.77 10.26 4.28
CA ARG A 50 8.98 9.43 4.24
C ARG A 50 10.27 10.11 4.79
N PRO A 51 10.55 11.40 4.54
CA PRO A 51 11.79 12.06 4.97
C PRO A 51 11.79 12.56 6.42
N SER A 52 10.72 12.41 7.20
CA SER A 52 10.73 12.83 8.60
C SER A 52 11.36 11.76 9.51
N THR A 53 12.68 11.82 9.63
CA THR A 53 13.51 11.11 10.63
C THR A 53 13.18 11.43 12.09
N VAL A 54 12.13 12.22 12.36
CA VAL A 54 11.75 12.67 13.70
C VAL A 54 10.63 11.80 14.31
N LEU A 55 9.86 11.04 13.50
CA LEU A 55 8.86 10.11 14.02
C LEU A 55 8.71 8.85 13.12
N PRO A 56 9.44 7.75 13.40
CA PRO A 56 9.31 6.50 12.65
C PRO A 56 7.94 5.88 12.92
N GLY A 57 6.95 6.22 12.10
CA GLY A 57 5.61 5.66 12.23
C GLY A 57 4.50 6.40 11.49
N MET A 58 4.68 7.67 11.12
CA MET A 58 3.59 8.40 10.43
C MET A 58 3.26 7.82 9.04
N HIS A 59 4.28 7.43 8.28
CA HIS A 59 4.08 6.77 6.98
C HIS A 59 3.46 5.37 7.13
N THR A 60 3.77 4.64 8.21
CA THR A 60 3.16 3.32 8.46
C THR A 60 1.73 3.46 8.95
N MET A 61 1.41 4.48 9.75
CA MET A 61 0.03 4.81 10.14
C MET A 61 -0.81 5.20 8.92
N TYR A 62 -0.25 5.99 8.00
CA TYR A 62 -0.92 6.35 6.76
C TYR A 62 -1.13 5.13 5.86
N SER A 63 -0.14 4.23 5.76
CA SER A 63 -0.32 2.97 5.05
C SER A 63 -1.36 2.06 5.70
N TRP A 64 -1.40 2.04 7.03
CA TRP A 64 -2.36 1.26 7.80
C TRP A 64 -3.79 1.75 7.62
N SER A 65 -4.03 3.07 7.56
CA SER A 65 -5.38 3.60 7.32
C SER A 65 -5.93 3.20 5.96
N TYR A 66 -5.11 3.22 4.90
CA TYR A 66 -5.50 2.71 3.59
C TYR A 66 -5.66 1.19 3.57
N ARG A 67 -4.87 0.45 4.35
CA ARG A 67 -5.09 -0.99 4.53
C ARG A 67 -6.44 -1.26 5.20
N GLN A 68 -6.82 -0.49 6.22
CA GLN A 68 -8.16 -0.58 6.82
C GLN A 68 -9.25 -0.23 5.81
N LYS A 69 -9.04 0.82 5.01
CA LYS A 69 -9.96 1.21 3.93
C LYS A 69 -10.11 0.12 2.88
N LEU A 70 -9.01 -0.49 2.42
CA LEU A 70 -9.00 -1.62 1.50
C LEU A 70 -9.83 -2.78 2.05
N ARG A 71 -9.64 -3.11 3.33
CA ARG A 71 -10.39 -4.18 4.01
C ARG A 71 -11.86 -3.84 4.14
N ALA A 72 -12.21 -2.59 4.44
CA ALA A 72 -13.58 -2.11 4.51
C ALA A 72 -14.28 -2.14 3.13
N THR A 73 -13.59 -1.73 2.07
CA THR A 73 -14.14 -1.72 0.70
C THR A 73 -14.40 -3.12 0.17
N PHE A 74 -13.58 -4.11 0.53
CA PHE A 74 -13.64 -5.47 -0.01
C PHE A 74 -14.08 -6.55 0.99
N GLY A 75 -14.50 -6.18 2.20
CA GLY A 75 -15.02 -7.11 3.21
C GLY A 75 -14.02 -8.16 3.71
N MET A 76 -12.72 -7.82 3.83
CA MET A 76 -11.69 -8.79 4.20
C MET A 76 -11.62 -9.06 5.72
N ALA A 77 -11.52 -10.33 6.12
CA ALA A 77 -11.44 -10.78 7.52
C ALA A 77 -10.19 -10.28 8.25
N PRO A 78 -10.31 -9.53 9.37
CA PRO A 78 -9.21 -8.81 10.02
C PRO A 78 -8.03 -9.76 10.29
N GLU A 79 -6.86 -9.45 9.75
CA GLU A 79 -5.63 -10.18 10.10
C GLU A 79 -5.06 -9.63 11.41
N PRO A 80 -4.48 -10.51 12.25
CA PRO A 80 -4.06 -10.15 13.60
C PRO A 80 -2.93 -9.12 13.59
N CYS A 81 -2.90 -8.29 14.62
CA CYS A 81 -1.97 -7.18 14.89
C CYS A 81 -0.45 -7.48 14.80
N ALA A 82 -0.03 -8.70 14.42
CA ALA A 82 1.34 -9.02 14.03
C ALA A 82 1.83 -8.16 12.84
N ASP A 83 0.89 -7.60 12.07
CA ASP A 83 1.15 -6.59 11.05
C ASP A 83 1.84 -5.32 11.60
N CYS A 84 1.68 -4.96 12.87
CA CYS A 84 2.24 -3.69 13.36
C CYS A 84 3.78 -3.72 13.40
N CYS A 85 4.36 -4.85 13.83
CA CYS A 85 5.80 -5.04 13.83
C CYS A 85 6.32 -5.27 12.40
N LEU A 86 5.60 -6.04 11.59
CA LEU A 86 6.01 -6.31 10.21
C LEU A 86 5.88 -5.10 9.29
N GLN A 87 4.92 -4.19 9.51
CA GLN A 87 4.82 -2.93 8.78
C GLN A 87 6.01 -2.02 9.06
N LEU A 88 6.46 -1.96 10.33
CA LEU A 88 7.62 -1.16 10.72
C LEU A 88 8.91 -1.69 10.10
N PHE A 89 9.05 -3.00 9.94
CA PHE A 89 10.25 -3.64 9.37
C PHE A 89 10.16 -3.91 7.84
N CYS A 90 8.96 -3.95 7.25
CA CYS A 90 8.69 -4.41 5.88
C CYS A 90 7.56 -3.58 5.22
N ASP A 91 7.61 -2.25 5.35
CA ASP A 91 6.58 -1.35 4.78
C ASP A 91 6.36 -1.60 3.27
N ARG A 92 7.44 -1.84 2.52
CA ARG A 92 7.38 -2.17 1.08
C ARG A 92 6.66 -3.49 0.81
N CYS A 93 6.80 -4.46 1.70
CA CYS A 93 6.19 -5.79 1.58
C CYS A 93 4.69 -5.73 1.86
N SER A 94 4.29 -4.91 2.83
CA SER A 94 2.87 -4.64 3.00
C SER A 94 2.30 -3.85 1.83
N LEU A 95 3.06 -2.92 1.25
CA LEU A 95 2.62 -2.16 0.09
C LEU A 95 2.44 -3.06 -1.14
N SER A 96 3.38 -3.97 -1.40
CA SER A 96 3.27 -4.96 -2.46
C SER A 96 2.12 -5.92 -2.21
N GLN A 97 1.90 -6.36 -0.96
CA GLN A 97 0.74 -7.16 -0.59
C GLN A 97 -0.57 -6.43 -0.91
N MET A 98 -0.73 -5.16 -0.52
CA MET A 98 -1.93 -4.36 -0.84
C MET A 98 -2.14 -4.20 -2.35
N TYR A 99 -1.07 -3.94 -3.09
CA TYR A 99 -1.10 -3.83 -4.55
C TYR A 99 -1.59 -5.12 -5.21
N ARG A 100 -1.07 -6.27 -4.76
CA ARG A 100 -1.47 -7.61 -5.23
C ARG A 100 -2.91 -7.93 -4.85
N GLU A 101 -3.33 -7.54 -3.66
CA GLU A 101 -4.67 -7.77 -3.15
C GLU A 101 -5.74 -6.97 -3.92
N LEU A 102 -5.37 -5.78 -4.45
CA LEU A 102 -6.18 -5.06 -5.44
C LEU A 102 -6.21 -5.77 -6.79
N LYS A 103 -5.03 -6.13 -7.33
CA LYS A 103 -4.89 -6.84 -8.61
C LYS A 103 -5.69 -8.15 -8.63
N ASN A 104 -5.64 -8.92 -7.55
CA ASN A 104 -6.38 -10.17 -7.37
C ASN A 104 -7.90 -9.99 -7.34
N ARG A 105 -8.39 -8.80 -7.02
CA ARG A 105 -9.82 -8.47 -7.07
C ARG A 105 -10.27 -7.86 -8.39
N GLY A 106 -9.42 -7.91 -9.41
CA GLY A 106 -9.71 -7.37 -10.74
C GLY A 106 -9.60 -5.86 -10.83
N VAL A 107 -9.05 -5.19 -9.80
CA VAL A 107 -8.80 -3.76 -9.82
C VAL A 107 -7.31 -3.55 -10.04
N ASN A 108 -6.93 -3.15 -11.25
CA ASN A 108 -5.54 -2.89 -11.60
C ASN A 108 -5.20 -1.45 -11.22
N PRO A 109 -4.48 -1.20 -10.10
CA PRO A 109 -4.13 0.15 -9.69
C PRO A 109 -3.27 0.88 -10.73
N ALA A 110 -2.52 0.16 -11.58
CA ALA A 110 -1.74 0.76 -12.68
C ALA A 110 -2.57 1.29 -13.86
N ASN A 111 -3.85 0.91 -13.99
CA ASN A 111 -4.64 1.26 -15.17
C ASN A 111 -5.32 2.62 -15.12
N GLY A 112 -5.24 3.36 -13.99
CA GLY A 112 -5.48 4.80 -13.90
C GLY A 112 -6.68 5.38 -14.66
N ASN A 113 -7.79 4.64 -14.79
CA ASN A 113 -8.99 5.07 -15.52
C ASN A 113 -10.26 4.52 -14.85
#